data_AF-A0A1Y4VDT6-F1
#
_entry.id   AF-A0A1Y4VDT6-F1
#
_cell.length_a   1.000
_cell.length_b   1.000
_cell.length_c   1.000
_cell.angle_alpha   90.00
_cell.angle_beta   90.00
_cell.angle_gamma   90.00
#
_symmetry.space_group_name_H-M   'P 1'
#
loop_
_entity.id
_entity.type
_entity.pdbx_description
1 polymer ?
#
loop_
_entity_poly.entity_id
_entity_poly.type
_entity_poly.pdbx_seq_one_letter_code
_entity_poly.pdbx_strand_id
1 'polypeptide(L)'
;MFKSLGNRITDTKEAVSEYLSFLKQPDFTKAHAHKSYVQKIKPEMHELHLRFSYYFYDRFLPVLYPRHCPICGQVLPYGIYVCKKCVPELPYVREPVCLACGKPVASPEQEYCYDCRIFPKSFRAGLALFVYNEKTRPAMAAFKYMNRRVLSQFFAREICARHKNDILRWKPDLLVPIPIHKNKRRLRGYNQAELLAESLSVLLRIPCQGNLLLRTEDTAPQKQLRPQARLNNLQDAFAVNPIFRDQLADLTTVLLIDDIYTTGATMEICTRILHGAGVKNIFIYSVCIGLARD
;
A
#
# COMPACT_ATOMS: atom_id res chain seq x y z
N MET A 1 -27.80 -4.66 -2.89
CA MET A 1 -27.48 -4.76 -1.44
C MET A 1 -27.33 -6.22 -0.99
N PHE A 2 -28.28 -7.10 -1.26
CA PHE A 2 -28.21 -8.52 -0.84
C PHE A 2 -27.09 -9.34 -1.50
N LYS A 3 -26.82 -9.18 -2.81
CA LYS A 3 -25.69 -9.86 -3.48
C LYS A 3 -24.31 -9.48 -2.92
N SER A 4 -24.10 -8.20 -2.58
CA SER A 4 -22.86 -7.74 -1.95
C SER A 4 -22.73 -8.19 -0.50
N LEU A 5 -23.84 -8.39 0.22
CA LEU A 5 -23.83 -9.02 1.55
C LEU A 5 -23.52 -10.52 1.44
N GLY A 6 -24.10 -11.22 0.45
CA GLY A 6 -23.85 -12.65 0.17
C GLY A 6 -22.38 -12.96 -0.12
N ASN A 7 -21.78 -12.25 -1.09
CA ASN A 7 -20.36 -12.43 -1.43
C ASN A 7 -19.42 -12.06 -0.27
N ARG A 8 -19.80 -11.07 0.56
CA ARG A 8 -19.01 -10.77 1.75
C ARG A 8 -19.07 -11.95 2.72
N ILE A 9 -20.24 -12.59 2.92
CA ILE A 9 -20.45 -13.67 3.92
C ILE A 9 -19.64 -14.90 3.54
N THR A 10 -19.54 -15.23 2.26
CA THR A 10 -18.69 -16.32 1.76
C THR A 10 -17.21 -16.07 2.04
N ASP A 11 -16.67 -14.88 1.72
CA ASP A 11 -15.25 -14.55 1.93
C ASP A 11 -14.81 -14.71 3.40
N THR A 12 -15.67 -14.34 4.34
CA THR A 12 -15.38 -14.44 5.79
C THR A 12 -15.54 -15.86 6.31
N LYS A 13 -16.55 -16.59 5.85
CA LYS A 13 -16.71 -18.01 6.23
C LYS A 13 -15.54 -18.83 5.71
N GLU A 14 -15.09 -18.58 4.48
CA GLU A 14 -13.89 -19.19 3.91
C GLU A 14 -12.65 -18.83 4.72
N ALA A 15 -12.37 -17.54 4.97
CA ALA A 15 -11.19 -17.13 5.73
C ALA A 15 -11.18 -17.68 7.18
N VAL A 16 -12.33 -17.70 7.86
CA VAL A 16 -12.46 -18.29 9.21
C VAL A 16 -12.32 -19.81 9.15
N SER A 17 -12.92 -20.48 8.15
CA SER A 17 -12.82 -21.93 7.99
C SER A 17 -11.39 -22.37 7.67
N GLU A 18 -10.70 -21.68 6.77
CA GLU A 18 -9.28 -21.92 6.47
C GLU A 18 -8.42 -21.69 7.71
N TYR A 19 -8.64 -20.60 8.46
CA TYR A 19 -7.94 -20.32 9.72
C TYR A 19 -8.18 -21.40 10.77
N LEU A 20 -9.44 -21.80 11.01
CA LEU A 20 -9.78 -22.85 11.99
C LEU A 20 -9.32 -24.24 11.57
N SER A 21 -9.34 -24.57 10.28
CA SER A 21 -8.80 -25.82 9.74
C SER A 21 -7.29 -25.91 9.99
N PHE A 22 -6.59 -24.81 9.76
CA PHE A 22 -5.16 -24.71 10.01
C PHE A 22 -4.80 -24.84 11.49
N LEU A 23 -5.53 -24.18 12.41
CA LEU A 23 -5.29 -24.28 13.87
C LEU A 23 -5.42 -25.71 14.41
N LYS A 24 -6.11 -26.60 13.68
CA LYS A 24 -6.30 -28.01 14.04
C LYS A 24 -5.14 -28.91 13.57
N GLN A 25 -4.15 -28.38 12.86
CA GLN A 25 -2.99 -29.16 12.44
C GLN A 25 -2.10 -29.52 13.66
N PRO A 26 -1.58 -30.77 13.75
CA PRO A 26 -0.87 -31.27 14.93
C PRO A 26 0.34 -30.42 15.35
N ASP A 27 1.04 -29.82 14.38
CA ASP A 27 2.22 -28.97 14.60
C ASP A 27 1.91 -27.67 15.35
N PHE A 28 0.65 -27.20 15.30
CA PHE A 28 0.25 -25.94 15.93
C PHE A 28 0.04 -26.06 17.44
N THR A 29 -0.46 -27.21 17.91
CA THR A 29 -0.74 -27.45 19.35
C THR A 29 0.50 -27.55 20.25
N LYS A 30 1.72 -27.65 19.68
CA LYS A 30 2.97 -27.78 20.45
C LYS A 30 3.83 -26.51 20.53
N ALA A 31 3.49 -25.43 19.81
CA ALA A 31 4.35 -24.24 19.68
C ALA A 31 3.84 -23.03 20.49
N HIS A 32 4.08 -23.05 21.80
CA HIS A 32 3.98 -21.86 22.66
C HIS A 32 5.28 -21.69 23.46
N ALA A 33 6.21 -20.89 22.91
CA ALA A 33 7.13 -20.01 23.63
C ALA A 33 8.06 -19.32 22.62
N HIS A 34 8.44 -18.07 22.90
CA HIS A 34 9.46 -17.23 22.27
C HIS A 34 9.08 -16.30 21.09
N LYS A 35 9.41 -15.02 21.33
CA LYS A 35 9.46 -13.85 20.42
C LYS A 35 10.24 -14.09 19.11
N SER A 36 10.99 -15.18 18.98
CA SER A 36 11.67 -15.60 17.74
C SER A 36 10.74 -16.23 16.71
N TYR A 37 9.52 -16.63 17.09
CA TYR A 37 8.55 -17.28 16.19
C TYR A 37 7.92 -16.30 15.16
N VAL A 38 7.80 -15.02 15.51
CA VAL A 38 7.21 -13.98 14.62
C VAL A 38 8.08 -13.70 13.39
N GLN A 39 9.38 -13.98 13.46
CA GLN A 39 10.30 -13.84 12.32
C GLN A 39 10.36 -15.08 11.41
N LYS A 40 9.76 -16.20 11.83
CA LYS A 40 9.70 -17.47 11.09
C LYS A 40 8.25 -17.89 10.78
N ILE A 41 7.35 -16.92 10.64
CA ILE A 41 6.01 -17.24 10.14
C ILE A 41 6.18 -17.67 8.67
N LYS A 42 5.89 -18.93 8.36
CA LYS A 42 5.79 -19.40 6.97
C LYS A 42 4.87 -18.42 6.21
N PRO A 43 5.19 -17.99 4.98
CA PRO A 43 4.40 -16.98 4.25
C PRO A 43 2.88 -17.24 4.28
N GLU A 44 2.49 -18.51 4.18
CA GLU A 44 1.11 -19.01 4.24
C GLU A 44 0.39 -18.68 5.57
N MET A 45 1.08 -18.79 6.70
CA MET A 45 0.52 -18.48 8.03
C MET A 45 0.26 -16.98 8.21
N HIS A 46 1.20 -16.16 7.71
CA HIS A 46 1.09 -14.71 7.79
C HIS A 46 -0.11 -14.24 6.96
N GLU A 47 -0.25 -14.77 5.75
CA GLU A 47 -1.37 -14.47 4.86
C GLU A 47 -2.72 -14.87 5.46
N LEU A 48 -2.81 -16.05 6.06
CA LEU A 48 -4.04 -16.54 6.70
C LEU A 48 -4.44 -15.66 7.89
N HIS A 49 -3.49 -15.28 8.73
CA HIS A 49 -3.74 -14.39 9.87
C HIS A 49 -4.13 -12.98 9.41
N LEU A 50 -3.46 -12.44 8.37
CA LEU A 50 -3.81 -11.17 7.77
C LEU A 50 -5.24 -11.18 7.23
N ARG A 51 -5.64 -12.22 6.50
CA ARG A 51 -7.02 -12.38 5.99
C ARG A 51 -8.03 -12.45 7.14
N PHE A 52 -7.80 -13.31 8.12
CA PHE A 52 -8.67 -13.42 9.29
C PHE A 52 -8.83 -12.07 10.00
N SER A 53 -7.71 -11.43 10.33
CA SER A 53 -7.66 -10.10 10.96
C SER A 53 -8.43 -9.07 10.14
N TYR A 54 -8.14 -8.97 8.84
CA TYR A 54 -8.81 -8.03 7.93
C TYR A 54 -10.32 -8.20 7.98
N TYR A 55 -10.85 -9.41 7.73
CA TYR A 55 -12.30 -9.65 7.71
C TYR A 55 -12.93 -9.55 9.10
N PHE A 56 -12.22 -9.92 10.15
CA PHE A 56 -12.71 -9.81 11.53
C PHE A 56 -12.90 -8.33 11.92
N TYR A 57 -11.86 -7.51 11.76
CA TYR A 57 -11.94 -6.07 11.99
C TYR A 57 -12.95 -5.40 11.04
N ASP A 58 -13.07 -5.92 9.82
CA ASP A 58 -13.98 -5.34 8.84
C ASP A 58 -15.46 -5.51 9.23
N ARG A 59 -15.78 -6.61 9.91
CA ARG A 59 -17.15 -7.05 10.17
C ARG A 59 -17.62 -6.88 11.61
N PHE A 60 -16.80 -7.26 12.58
CA PHE A 60 -17.24 -7.31 13.97
C PHE A 60 -17.04 -5.98 14.67
N LEU A 61 -15.90 -5.30 14.43
CA LEU A 61 -15.64 -4.02 15.08
C LEU A 61 -16.69 -2.95 14.76
N PRO A 62 -17.18 -2.79 13.52
CA PRO A 62 -18.16 -1.74 13.21
C PRO A 62 -19.51 -1.90 13.89
N VAL A 63 -19.81 -3.08 14.45
CA VAL A 63 -21.03 -3.32 15.25
C VAL A 63 -20.94 -2.59 16.59
N LEU A 64 -19.77 -2.60 17.22
CA LEU A 64 -19.53 -1.94 18.52
C LEU A 64 -18.98 -0.52 18.37
N TYR A 65 -18.20 -0.28 17.31
CA TYR A 65 -17.53 0.99 17.02
C TYR A 65 -17.84 1.43 15.59
N PRO A 66 -18.98 2.11 15.38
CA PRO A 66 -19.41 2.54 14.06
C PRO A 66 -18.32 3.31 13.31
N ARG A 67 -18.18 3.01 12.01
CA ARG A 67 -17.22 3.73 11.17
C ARG A 67 -17.63 5.18 11.02
N HIS A 68 -16.64 6.03 10.83
CA HIS A 68 -16.84 7.44 10.53
C HIS A 68 -16.30 7.72 9.12
N CYS A 69 -16.97 8.62 8.39
CA CYS A 69 -16.53 9.04 7.07
C CYS A 69 -15.12 9.63 7.17
N PRO A 70 -14.14 9.17 6.35
CA PRO A 70 -12.78 9.71 6.38
C PRO A 70 -12.68 11.18 5.99
N ILE A 71 -13.70 11.70 5.31
CA ILE A 71 -13.72 13.05 4.77
C ILE A 71 -14.45 14.01 5.73
N CYS A 72 -15.70 13.72 6.08
CA CYS A 72 -16.53 14.61 6.88
C CYS A 72 -16.76 14.16 8.34
N GLY A 73 -16.26 12.97 8.72
CA GLY A 73 -16.45 12.44 10.07
C GLY A 73 -17.84 11.89 10.39
N GLN A 74 -18.83 11.97 9.49
CA GLN A 74 -20.17 11.43 9.75
C GLN A 74 -20.15 9.93 10.08
N VAL A 75 -20.91 9.49 11.08
CA VAL A 75 -21.14 8.06 11.36
C VAL A 75 -21.74 7.36 10.14
N LEU A 76 -21.16 6.24 9.76
CA LEU A 76 -21.51 5.47 8.57
C LEU A 76 -22.35 4.25 8.94
N PRO A 77 -23.34 3.90 8.09
CA PRO A 77 -23.99 2.60 8.17
C PRO A 77 -23.00 1.45 8.00
N TYR A 78 -23.34 0.28 8.52
CA TYR A 78 -22.53 -0.92 8.39
C TYR A 78 -22.18 -1.22 6.92
N GLY A 79 -20.91 -1.52 6.66
CA GLY A 79 -20.39 -1.87 5.33
C GLY A 79 -20.20 -0.70 4.37
N ILE A 80 -20.42 0.55 4.82
CA ILE A 80 -20.11 1.79 4.10
C ILE A 80 -18.79 2.36 4.63
N TYR A 81 -17.94 2.87 3.72
CA TYR A 81 -16.60 3.42 4.06
C TYR A 81 -16.49 4.92 3.81
N VAL A 82 -17.37 5.49 2.97
CA VAL A 82 -17.50 6.93 2.72
C VAL A 82 -18.97 7.25 2.58
N CYS A 83 -19.40 8.38 3.13
CA CYS A 83 -20.80 8.79 3.03
C CYS A 83 -21.15 9.20 1.59
N LYS A 84 -22.42 9.05 1.21
CA LYS A 84 -22.92 9.38 -0.13
C LYS A 84 -22.64 10.83 -0.55
N LYS A 85 -22.52 11.75 0.42
CA LYS A 85 -22.21 13.17 0.16
C LYS A 85 -20.74 13.37 -0.25
N CYS A 86 -19.80 12.65 0.37
CA CYS A 86 -18.38 12.83 0.11
C CYS A 86 -17.86 12.01 -1.09
N VAL A 87 -18.51 10.91 -1.48
CA VAL A 87 -18.07 10.07 -2.60
C VAL A 87 -17.88 10.86 -3.91
N PRO A 88 -18.82 11.73 -4.35
CA PRO A 88 -18.68 12.51 -5.58
C PRO A 88 -17.54 13.54 -5.53
N GLU A 89 -17.15 13.94 -4.32
CA GLU A 89 -16.14 14.96 -4.09
C GLU A 89 -14.71 14.42 -4.02
N LEU A 90 -14.55 13.09 -4.02
CA LEU A 90 -13.25 12.46 -3.98
C LEU A 90 -12.46 12.78 -5.25
N PRO A 91 -11.26 13.36 -5.15
CA PRO A 91 -10.51 13.85 -6.30
C PRO A 91 -9.73 12.69 -6.93
N TYR A 92 -10.45 11.74 -7.53
CA TYR A 92 -9.84 10.63 -8.26
C TYR A 92 -8.90 11.15 -9.35
N VAL A 93 -7.76 10.49 -9.51
CA VAL A 93 -6.93 10.68 -10.71
C VAL A 93 -7.74 10.23 -11.92
N ARG A 94 -7.71 11.02 -12.98
CA ARG A 94 -8.41 10.76 -14.24
C ARG A 94 -7.44 10.95 -15.40
N GLU A 95 -7.66 10.18 -16.46
CA GLU A 95 -6.96 10.36 -17.73
C GLU A 95 -7.18 11.77 -18.31
N PRO A 96 -6.21 12.32 -19.04
CA PRO A 96 -4.92 11.71 -19.37
C PRO A 96 -3.91 11.74 -18.20
N VAL A 97 -3.10 10.68 -18.06
CA VAL A 97 -2.02 10.60 -17.05
C VAL A 97 -0.65 10.31 -17.66
N CYS A 98 0.39 10.72 -16.94
CA CYS A 98 1.79 10.41 -17.22
C CYS A 98 2.01 8.89 -17.24
N LEU A 99 2.51 8.37 -18.35
CA LEU A 99 2.75 6.94 -18.57
C LEU A 99 3.72 6.32 -17.56
N ALA A 100 4.64 7.13 -17.00
CA ALA A 100 5.57 6.67 -15.97
C ALA A 100 4.94 6.62 -14.57
N CYS A 101 4.45 7.76 -14.05
CA CYS A 101 4.10 7.87 -12.62
C CYS A 101 2.60 7.97 -12.31
N GLY A 102 1.74 8.12 -13.33
CA GLY A 102 0.30 8.27 -13.14
C GLY A 102 -0.15 9.66 -12.67
N LYS A 103 0.71 10.69 -12.74
CA LYS A 103 0.29 12.09 -12.51
C LYS A 103 -0.65 12.54 -13.64
N PRO A 104 -1.76 13.26 -13.36
CA PRO A 104 -2.52 13.93 -14.40
C PRO A 104 -1.62 14.82 -15.27
N VAL A 105 -1.87 14.83 -16.57
CA VAL A 105 -1.19 15.68 -17.56
C VAL A 105 -2.20 16.57 -18.27
N ALA A 106 -1.73 17.63 -18.95
CA ALA A 106 -2.61 18.65 -19.51
C ALA A 106 -3.37 18.15 -20.76
N SER A 107 -2.77 17.26 -21.54
CA SER A 107 -3.38 16.74 -22.77
C SER A 107 -3.00 15.28 -23.05
N PRO A 108 -3.79 14.54 -23.83
CA PRO A 108 -3.51 13.15 -24.20
C PRO A 108 -2.21 12.97 -24.98
N GLU A 109 -1.75 14.00 -25.69
CA GLU A 109 -0.48 13.99 -26.44
C GLU A 109 0.73 14.09 -25.51
N GLN A 110 0.53 14.53 -24.26
CA GLN A 110 1.59 14.63 -23.27
C GLN A 110 1.82 13.28 -22.57
N GLU A 111 2.73 12.47 -23.09
CA GLU A 111 3.06 11.15 -22.53
C GLU A 111 3.62 11.20 -21.09
N TYR A 112 4.39 12.24 -20.77
CA TYR A 112 5.09 12.35 -19.48
C TYR A 112 4.87 13.71 -18.82
N CYS A 113 4.69 13.71 -17.49
CA CYS A 113 4.71 14.92 -16.69
C CYS A 113 6.11 15.56 -16.65
N TYR A 114 6.19 16.84 -16.32
CA TYR A 114 7.44 17.60 -16.21
C TYR A 114 8.53 16.85 -15.42
N ASP A 115 8.18 16.34 -14.23
CA ASP A 115 9.13 15.65 -13.35
C ASP A 115 9.72 14.37 -14.00
N CYS A 116 8.91 13.62 -14.75
CA CYS A 116 9.36 12.37 -15.40
C CYS A 116 10.10 12.62 -16.71
N ARG A 117 9.86 13.75 -17.38
CA ARG A 117 10.65 14.19 -18.54
C ARG A 117 12.08 14.57 -18.14
N ILE A 118 12.22 15.34 -17.05
CA ILE A 118 13.53 15.81 -16.58
C ILE A 118 14.28 14.73 -15.80
N PHE A 119 13.55 13.94 -15.00
CA PHE A 119 14.13 12.85 -14.21
C PHE A 119 13.43 11.53 -14.57
N PRO A 120 13.84 10.88 -15.68
CA PRO A 120 13.33 9.57 -16.09
C PRO A 120 13.38 8.57 -14.94
N LYS A 121 12.38 7.69 -14.90
CA LYS A 121 12.18 6.73 -13.82
C LYS A 121 12.57 5.33 -14.27
N SER A 122 13.16 4.54 -13.37
CA SER A 122 13.52 3.16 -13.65
C SER A 122 12.33 2.20 -13.57
N PHE A 123 11.23 2.58 -12.89
CA PHE A 123 10.03 1.76 -12.83
C PHE A 123 9.23 1.87 -14.13
N ARG A 124 8.47 0.82 -14.47
CA ARG A 124 7.81 0.70 -15.77
C ARG A 124 6.58 1.60 -15.92
N ALA A 125 5.75 1.64 -14.90
CA ALA A 125 4.54 2.45 -14.86
C ALA A 125 4.03 2.60 -13.42
N GLY A 126 3.12 3.54 -13.22
CA GLY A 126 2.59 3.89 -11.92
C GLY A 126 1.15 4.33 -11.97
N LEU A 127 0.41 4.01 -10.92
CA LEU A 127 -0.97 4.45 -10.72
C LEU A 127 -1.13 5.14 -9.37
N ALA A 128 -2.14 6.01 -9.29
CA ALA A 128 -2.53 6.64 -8.05
C ALA A 128 -4.05 6.72 -7.93
N LEU A 129 -4.56 6.61 -6.71
CA LEU A 129 -6.01 6.67 -6.48
C LEU A 129 -6.53 8.11 -6.57
N PHE A 130 -5.88 9.04 -5.85
CA PHE A 130 -6.34 10.41 -5.69
C PHE A 130 -5.28 11.45 -6.04
N VAL A 131 -5.72 12.62 -6.47
CA VAL A 131 -4.92 13.83 -6.44
C VAL A 131 -4.81 14.32 -4.99
N TYR A 132 -3.59 14.62 -4.56
CA TYR A 132 -3.32 15.20 -3.25
C TYR A 132 -3.70 16.67 -3.22
N ASN A 133 -4.80 17.02 -2.54
CA ASN A 133 -5.33 18.39 -2.42
C ASN A 133 -5.99 18.62 -1.06
N GLU A 134 -6.70 19.74 -0.90
CA GLU A 134 -7.40 20.10 0.34
C GLU A 134 -8.43 19.06 0.81
N LYS A 135 -9.04 18.30 -0.11
CA LYS A 135 -10.04 17.28 0.24
C LYS A 135 -9.42 15.99 0.75
N THR A 136 -8.26 15.60 0.21
CA THR A 136 -7.56 14.36 0.61
C THR A 136 -6.58 14.55 1.75
N ARG A 137 -6.06 15.76 1.94
CA ARG A 137 -5.10 16.08 3.01
C ARG A 137 -5.60 15.69 4.42
N PRO A 138 -6.84 15.99 4.85
CA PRO A 138 -7.31 15.60 6.18
C PRO A 138 -7.34 14.08 6.36
N ALA A 139 -7.84 13.34 5.37
CA ALA A 139 -7.88 11.88 5.42
C ALA A 139 -6.47 11.28 5.48
N MET A 140 -5.53 11.81 4.70
CA MET A 140 -4.13 11.39 4.73
C MET A 140 -3.43 11.76 6.04
N ALA A 141 -3.72 12.93 6.62
CA ALA A 141 -3.21 13.32 7.93
C ALA A 141 -3.75 12.41 9.04
N ALA A 142 -5.05 12.09 9.00
CA ALA A 142 -5.66 11.15 9.91
C ALA A 142 -5.05 9.74 9.77
N PHE A 143 -4.76 9.32 8.54
CA PHE A 143 -4.07 8.06 8.27
C PHE A 143 -2.60 8.06 8.69
N LYS A 144 -1.91 9.22 8.69
CA LYS A 144 -0.50 9.32 9.09
C LYS A 144 -0.29 9.47 10.59
N TYR A 145 -1.17 10.21 11.26
CA TYR A 145 -0.88 10.76 12.60
C TYR A 145 -1.96 10.51 13.64
N MET A 146 -3.19 10.13 13.25
CA MET A 146 -4.31 9.95 14.19
C MET A 146 -4.66 8.47 14.43
N ASN A 147 -3.75 7.55 14.11
CA ASN A 147 -3.90 6.09 14.26
C ASN A 147 -5.18 5.53 13.62
N ARG A 148 -5.69 6.18 12.55
CA ARG A 148 -6.88 5.73 11.81
C ARG A 148 -6.53 4.59 10.83
N ARG A 149 -6.06 3.46 11.36
CA ARG A 149 -5.63 2.28 10.57
C ARG A 149 -6.73 1.75 9.66
N VAL A 150 -7.99 1.87 10.08
CA VAL A 150 -9.18 1.50 9.32
C VAL A 150 -9.26 2.15 7.93
N LEU A 151 -8.55 3.26 7.71
CA LEU A 151 -8.48 3.92 6.41
C LEU A 151 -7.74 3.09 5.36
N SER A 152 -6.85 2.17 5.75
CA SER A 152 -6.22 1.25 4.79
C SER A 152 -7.26 0.38 4.08
N GLN A 153 -8.29 -0.08 4.79
CA GLN A 153 -9.38 -0.87 4.21
C GLN A 153 -10.21 -0.05 3.23
N PHE A 154 -10.49 1.21 3.57
CA PHE A 154 -11.17 2.14 2.67
C PHE A 154 -10.36 2.34 1.39
N PHE A 155 -9.09 2.74 1.51
CA PHE A 155 -8.23 2.98 0.36
C PHE A 155 -8.07 1.72 -0.49
N ALA A 156 -7.77 0.56 0.10
CA ALA A 156 -7.62 -0.69 -0.64
C ALA A 156 -8.89 -1.08 -1.41
N ARG A 157 -10.08 -0.86 -0.84
CA ARG A 157 -11.35 -1.11 -1.52
C ARG A 157 -11.57 -0.17 -2.71
N GLU A 158 -11.28 1.12 -2.55
CA GLU A 158 -11.40 2.08 -3.66
C GLU A 158 -10.38 1.83 -4.77
N ILE A 159 -9.15 1.43 -4.39
CA ILE A 159 -8.11 0.98 -5.34
C ILE A 159 -8.63 -0.22 -6.12
N CYS A 160 -9.12 -1.26 -5.45
CA CYS A 160 -9.63 -2.45 -6.12
C CYS A 160 -10.86 -2.16 -6.99
N ALA A 161 -11.74 -1.25 -6.56
CA ALA A 161 -12.92 -0.88 -7.32
C ALA A 161 -12.57 -0.19 -8.65
N ARG A 162 -11.40 0.42 -8.77
CA ARG A 162 -10.99 1.21 -9.95
C ARG A 162 -9.87 0.60 -10.76
N HIS A 163 -8.83 0.11 -10.09
CA HIS A 163 -7.56 -0.27 -10.71
C HIS A 163 -7.22 -1.75 -10.51
N LYS A 164 -8.14 -2.60 -10.02
CA LYS A 164 -7.88 -4.04 -9.84
C LYS A 164 -7.39 -4.69 -11.14
N ASN A 165 -8.08 -4.43 -12.25
CA ASN A 165 -7.73 -5.04 -13.52
C ASN A 165 -6.38 -4.52 -14.05
N ASP A 166 -6.08 -3.24 -13.84
CA ASP A 166 -4.81 -2.64 -14.27
C ASP A 166 -3.64 -3.20 -13.46
N ILE A 167 -3.80 -3.33 -12.14
CA ILE A 167 -2.81 -3.94 -11.26
C ILE A 167 -2.58 -5.41 -11.63
N LEU A 168 -3.65 -6.20 -11.81
CA LEU A 168 -3.52 -7.62 -12.13
C LEU A 168 -2.93 -7.86 -13.53
N ARG A 169 -3.11 -6.92 -14.46
CA ARG A 169 -2.49 -6.97 -15.79
C ARG A 169 -0.97 -6.92 -15.73
N TRP A 170 -0.41 -6.24 -14.73
CA TRP A 170 1.04 -6.21 -14.50
C TRP A 170 1.59 -7.54 -13.97
N LYS A 171 0.74 -8.44 -13.47
CA LYS A 171 1.13 -9.72 -12.87
C LYS A 171 2.22 -9.59 -11.78
N PRO A 172 2.00 -8.77 -10.75
CA PRO A 172 2.95 -8.66 -9.65
C PRO A 172 3.03 -9.98 -8.87
N ASP A 173 4.25 -10.45 -8.64
CA ASP A 173 4.55 -11.59 -7.76
C ASP A 173 4.44 -11.19 -6.28
N LEU A 174 4.74 -9.92 -5.99
CA LEU A 174 4.83 -9.41 -4.61
C LEU A 174 4.45 -7.94 -4.50
N LEU A 175 3.68 -7.61 -3.46
CA LEU A 175 3.47 -6.25 -2.98
C LEU A 175 4.55 -5.89 -1.97
N VAL A 176 5.22 -4.76 -2.20
CA VAL A 176 6.30 -4.29 -1.33
C VAL A 176 5.99 -2.85 -0.87
N PRO A 177 5.65 -2.62 0.40
CA PRO A 177 5.43 -1.28 0.90
C PRO A 177 6.73 -0.51 1.05
N ILE A 178 6.69 0.80 0.78
CA ILE A 178 7.82 1.70 1.06
C ILE A 178 8.06 1.76 2.58
N PRO A 179 9.28 1.51 3.06
CA PRO A 179 9.56 1.48 4.49
C PRO A 179 9.68 2.89 5.07
N ILE A 180 9.26 3.02 6.32
CA ILE A 180 9.54 4.20 7.15
C ILE A 180 10.68 3.90 8.11
N HIS A 181 11.41 4.95 8.53
CA HIS A 181 12.49 4.79 9.49
C HIS A 181 11.95 4.29 10.85
N LYS A 182 12.74 3.49 11.57
CA LYS A 182 12.36 2.88 12.86
C LYS A 182 11.83 3.88 13.89
N ASN A 183 12.39 5.08 13.95
CA ASN A 183 11.92 6.13 14.87
C ASN A 183 10.52 6.62 14.50
N LYS A 184 10.25 6.86 13.21
CA LYS A 184 8.92 7.23 12.72
C LYS A 184 7.92 6.10 12.96
N ARG A 185 8.33 4.83 12.82
CA ARG A 185 7.48 3.68 13.14
C ARG A 185 7.14 3.61 14.63
N ARG A 186 8.10 3.90 15.52
CA ARG A 186 7.86 3.98 16.98
C ARG A 186 6.90 5.13 17.34
N LEU A 187 7.10 6.31 16.75
CA LEU A 187 6.27 7.49 17.01
C LEU A 187 4.84 7.32 16.48
N ARG A 188 4.68 6.80 15.26
CA ARG A 188 3.36 6.64 14.60
C ARG A 188 2.66 5.34 14.97
N GLY A 189 3.41 4.34 15.44
CA GLY A 189 2.92 2.99 15.78
C GLY A 189 2.75 2.02 14.59
N TYR A 190 2.84 2.48 13.34
CA TYR A 190 2.66 1.66 12.13
C TYR A 190 3.25 2.33 10.88
N ASN A 191 3.44 1.55 9.81
CA ASN A 191 3.72 2.04 8.46
C ASN A 191 2.42 2.07 7.63
N GLN A 192 2.07 3.25 7.12
CA GLN A 192 0.86 3.47 6.32
C GLN A 192 0.86 2.63 5.03
N ALA A 193 2.00 2.59 4.35
CA ALA A 193 2.17 1.82 3.13
C ALA A 193 2.01 0.32 3.39
N GLU A 194 2.53 -0.17 4.53
CA GLU A 194 2.43 -1.58 4.96
C GLU A 194 0.96 -1.97 5.19
N LEU A 195 0.21 -1.20 5.98
CA LEU A 195 -1.22 -1.48 6.21
C LEU A 195 -2.04 -1.48 4.92
N LEU A 196 -1.70 -0.59 3.98
CA LEU A 196 -2.34 -0.54 2.68
C LEU A 196 -1.99 -1.77 1.83
N ALA A 197 -0.71 -2.14 1.76
CA ALA A 197 -0.23 -3.29 1.01
C ALA A 197 -0.82 -4.60 1.56
N GLU A 198 -0.92 -4.77 2.88
CA GLU A 198 -1.62 -5.89 3.52
C GLU A 198 -3.11 -5.94 3.14
N SER A 199 -3.77 -4.79 3.18
CA SER A 199 -5.19 -4.69 2.78
C SER A 199 -5.40 -5.03 1.31
N LEU A 200 -4.48 -4.62 0.43
CA LEU A 200 -4.49 -4.96 -0.99
C LEU A 200 -4.16 -6.44 -1.22
N SER A 201 -3.23 -6.99 -0.46
CA SER A 201 -2.83 -8.40 -0.52
C SER A 201 -4.04 -9.31 -0.34
N VAL A 202 -4.87 -9.03 0.68
CA VAL A 202 -6.13 -9.76 0.92
C VAL A 202 -7.11 -9.65 -0.25
N LEU A 203 -7.29 -8.45 -0.81
CA LEU A 203 -8.30 -8.19 -1.84
C LEU A 203 -7.87 -8.65 -3.25
N LEU A 204 -6.58 -8.63 -3.54
CA LEU A 204 -6.00 -8.97 -4.83
C LEU A 204 -5.43 -10.39 -4.86
N ARG A 205 -5.24 -11.03 -3.70
CA ARG A 205 -4.57 -12.33 -3.55
C ARG A 205 -3.15 -12.32 -4.11
N ILE A 206 -2.42 -11.23 -3.83
CA ILE A 206 -0.99 -11.10 -4.14
C ILE A 206 -0.25 -11.06 -2.80
N PRO A 207 0.79 -11.88 -2.58
CA PRO A 207 1.58 -11.83 -1.35
C PRO A 207 2.12 -10.43 -1.05
N CYS A 208 2.26 -10.08 0.22
CA CYS A 208 2.86 -8.82 0.65
C CYS A 208 4.04 -9.08 1.58
N GLN A 209 5.17 -8.41 1.34
CA GLN A 209 6.34 -8.49 2.23
C GLN A 209 6.72 -7.14 2.82
N GLY A 210 6.30 -6.90 4.07
CA GLY A 210 6.43 -5.60 4.75
C GLY A 210 7.85 -5.19 5.16
N ASN A 211 8.75 -6.17 5.32
CA ASN A 211 10.13 -5.97 5.78
C ASN A 211 11.19 -6.28 4.72
N LEU A 212 10.79 -6.38 3.44
CA LEU A 212 11.72 -6.62 2.33
C LEU A 212 12.68 -5.46 2.14
N LEU A 213 12.15 -4.23 2.17
CA LEU A 213 12.94 -3.01 2.15
C LEU A 213 13.06 -2.45 3.55
N LEU A 214 14.25 -1.94 3.86
CA LEU A 214 14.56 -1.26 5.11
C LEU A 214 14.88 0.21 4.81
N ARG A 215 14.52 1.09 5.73
CA ARG A 215 15.00 2.47 5.74
C ARG A 215 16.02 2.63 6.87
N THR A 216 17.28 2.74 6.51
CA THR A 216 18.46 2.73 7.40
C THR A 216 18.70 4.09 8.05
N GLU A 217 18.37 5.18 7.36
CA GLU A 217 18.63 6.56 7.80
C GLU A 217 17.33 7.33 8.09
N ASP A 218 17.33 8.12 9.17
CA ASP A 218 16.25 9.08 9.50
C ASP A 218 16.48 10.43 8.83
N THR A 219 16.64 10.44 7.51
CA THR A 219 16.77 11.69 6.79
C THR A 219 15.46 12.51 6.90
N ALA A 220 15.58 13.76 7.35
CA ALA A 220 14.49 14.72 7.34
C ALA A 220 13.97 14.92 5.90
N PRO A 221 12.68 15.29 5.68
CA PRO A 221 12.20 15.62 4.35
C PRO A 221 12.96 16.82 3.81
N GLN A 222 13.97 16.59 2.96
CA GLN A 222 14.88 17.63 2.45
C GLN A 222 14.19 18.46 1.34
N LYS A 223 13.09 19.15 1.66
CA LYS A 223 12.30 19.99 0.72
C LYS A 223 13.16 21.00 -0.06
N GLN A 224 14.30 21.40 0.48
CA GLN A 224 15.20 22.41 -0.09
C GLN A 224 16.31 21.86 -1.01
N LEU A 225 16.54 20.54 -1.07
CA LEU A 225 17.59 20.00 -1.95
C LEU A 225 17.10 19.78 -3.39
N ARG A 226 18.00 20.07 -4.35
CA ARG A 226 17.81 19.78 -5.77
C ARG A 226 17.57 18.27 -5.98
N PRO A 227 16.72 17.86 -6.94
CA PRO A 227 16.34 16.46 -7.12
C PRO A 227 17.52 15.47 -7.23
N GLN A 228 18.60 15.85 -7.92
CA GLN A 228 19.79 15.02 -8.07
C GLN A 228 20.55 14.79 -6.75
N ALA A 229 20.75 15.84 -5.96
CA ALA A 229 21.39 15.76 -4.64
C ALA A 229 20.54 14.95 -3.65
N ARG A 230 19.20 15.03 -3.78
CA ARG A 230 18.27 14.21 -2.99
C ARG A 230 18.38 12.72 -3.33
N LEU A 231 18.71 12.37 -4.59
CA LEU A 231 18.84 10.99 -5.04
C LEU A 231 20.10 10.33 -4.45
N ASN A 232 21.24 11.02 -4.47
CA ASN A 232 22.49 10.53 -3.89
C ASN A 232 22.39 10.36 -2.36
N ASN A 233 21.83 11.34 -1.64
CA ASN A 233 21.68 11.27 -0.18
C ASN A 233 20.69 10.20 0.31
N LEU A 234 19.75 9.79 -0.54
CA LEU A 234 18.75 8.79 -0.20
C LEU A 234 19.14 7.37 -0.65
N GLN A 235 20.15 7.21 -1.52
CA GLN A 235 20.61 5.87 -1.95
C GLN A 235 21.11 5.04 -0.76
N ASP A 236 21.83 5.65 0.17
CA ASP A 236 22.31 4.97 1.38
C ASP A 236 21.22 4.83 2.47
N ALA A 237 20.08 5.50 2.29
CA ALA A 237 18.99 5.52 3.25
C ALA A 237 18.05 4.31 3.12
N PHE A 238 18.17 3.50 2.07
CA PHE A 238 17.35 2.33 1.83
C PHE A 238 18.20 1.11 1.49
N ALA A 239 17.73 -0.07 1.88
CA ALA A 239 18.41 -1.33 1.57
C ALA A 239 17.40 -2.48 1.45
N VAL A 240 17.78 -3.51 0.70
CA VAL A 240 17.15 -4.84 0.83
C VAL A 240 17.53 -5.42 2.18
N ASN A 241 16.54 -5.95 2.91
CA ASN A 241 16.80 -6.74 4.10
C ASN A 241 17.55 -8.03 3.72
N PRO A 242 18.75 -8.28 4.28
CA PRO A 242 19.61 -9.40 3.88
C PRO A 242 18.93 -10.76 3.92
N ILE A 243 17.95 -10.96 4.80
CA ILE A 243 17.22 -12.23 4.96
C ILE A 243 16.44 -12.61 3.68
N PHE A 244 16.09 -11.65 2.83
CA PHE A 244 15.34 -11.89 1.58
C PHE A 244 16.18 -11.81 0.33
N ARG A 245 17.50 -11.63 0.45
CA ARG A 245 18.39 -11.43 -0.71
C ARG A 245 18.27 -12.58 -1.71
N ASP A 246 18.24 -13.81 -1.23
CA ASP A 246 18.22 -14.99 -2.10
C ASP A 246 16.84 -15.18 -2.76
N GLN A 247 15.76 -14.79 -2.07
CA GLN A 247 14.39 -14.91 -2.57
C GLN A 247 14.05 -13.86 -3.65
N LEU A 248 14.81 -12.76 -3.72
CA LEU A 248 14.57 -11.70 -4.71
C LEU A 248 14.88 -12.14 -6.14
N ALA A 249 15.78 -13.10 -6.33
CA ALA A 249 16.12 -13.65 -7.64
C ALA A 249 14.93 -14.38 -8.30
N ASP A 250 14.00 -14.88 -7.50
CA ASP A 250 12.81 -15.59 -7.98
C ASP A 250 11.67 -14.63 -8.36
N LEU A 251 11.77 -13.35 -8.00
CA LEU A 251 10.74 -12.35 -8.29
C LEU A 251 10.97 -11.71 -9.66
N THR A 252 9.98 -11.82 -10.53
CA THR A 252 10.01 -11.16 -11.85
C THR A 252 9.40 -9.78 -11.78
N THR A 253 8.29 -9.63 -11.06
CA THR A 253 7.48 -8.41 -11.00
C THR A 253 7.14 -8.03 -9.57
N VAL A 254 7.46 -6.78 -9.19
CA VAL A 254 7.11 -6.20 -7.89
C VAL A 254 6.22 -4.98 -8.07
N LEU A 255 5.21 -4.85 -7.20
CA LEU A 255 4.42 -3.63 -7.07
C LEU A 255 4.78 -2.91 -5.76
N LEU A 256 5.45 -1.76 -5.89
CA LEU A 256 5.75 -0.88 -4.76
C LEU A 256 4.52 -0.09 -4.33
N ILE A 257 4.24 -0.05 -3.03
CA ILE A 257 3.08 0.64 -2.45
C ILE A 257 3.54 1.79 -1.55
N ASP A 258 2.97 2.98 -1.72
CA ASP A 258 3.20 4.11 -0.81
C ASP A 258 1.91 4.89 -0.55
N ASP A 259 1.92 5.77 0.45
CA ASP A 259 0.78 6.60 0.78
C ASP A 259 0.70 7.88 -0.08
N ILE A 260 1.83 8.55 -0.35
CA ILE A 260 1.86 9.80 -1.12
C ILE A 260 3.05 9.85 -2.06
N TYR A 261 2.79 9.89 -3.36
CA TYR A 261 3.79 10.18 -4.38
C TYR A 261 3.89 11.69 -4.64
N THR A 262 5.10 12.24 -4.51
CA THR A 262 5.38 13.66 -4.79
C THR A 262 6.33 13.82 -5.98
N THR A 263 7.64 13.72 -5.74
CA THR A 263 8.67 13.75 -6.79
C THR A 263 9.05 12.35 -7.30
N GLY A 264 8.59 11.32 -6.59
CA GLY A 264 8.95 9.92 -6.86
C GLY A 264 10.36 9.52 -6.46
N ALA A 265 11.12 10.37 -5.77
CA ALA A 265 12.50 10.06 -5.41
C ALA A 265 12.61 8.78 -4.55
N THR A 266 11.73 8.60 -3.57
CA THR A 266 11.72 7.40 -2.72
C THR A 266 11.38 6.14 -3.52
N MET A 267 10.35 6.20 -4.36
CA MET A 267 9.97 5.09 -5.26
C MET A 267 11.11 4.73 -6.21
N GLU A 268 11.75 5.73 -6.82
CA GLU A 268 12.86 5.55 -7.75
C GLU A 268 14.05 4.86 -7.09
N ILE A 269 14.39 5.23 -5.85
CA ILE A 269 15.52 4.62 -5.13
C ILE A 269 15.21 3.19 -4.75
N CYS A 270 14.02 2.93 -4.22
CA CYS A 270 13.59 1.56 -3.92
C CYS A 270 13.56 0.70 -5.18
N THR A 271 13.13 1.28 -6.31
CA THR A 271 13.14 0.64 -7.63
C THR A 271 14.56 0.25 -8.05
N ARG A 272 15.52 1.17 -7.97
CA ARG A 272 16.92 0.88 -8.32
C ARG A 272 17.54 -0.20 -7.43
N ILE A 273 17.26 -0.16 -6.14
CA ILE A 273 17.71 -1.17 -5.18
C ILE A 273 17.18 -2.56 -5.56
N LEU A 274 15.90 -2.66 -5.90
CA LEU A 274 15.28 -3.92 -6.31
C LEU A 274 15.79 -4.42 -7.68
N HIS A 275 16.01 -3.52 -8.63
CA HIS A 275 16.68 -3.88 -9.89
C HIS A 275 18.10 -4.40 -9.65
N GLY A 276 18.87 -3.75 -8.78
CA GLY A 276 20.20 -4.21 -8.38
C GLY A 276 20.19 -5.56 -7.66
N ALA A 277 19.04 -5.95 -7.09
CA ALA A 277 18.80 -7.25 -6.48
C ALA A 277 18.20 -8.30 -7.44
N GLY A 278 18.03 -7.97 -8.73
CA GLY A 278 17.60 -8.91 -9.78
C GLY A 278 16.14 -8.81 -10.22
N VAL A 279 15.31 -7.97 -9.59
CA VAL A 279 13.89 -7.81 -9.99
C VAL A 279 13.79 -7.12 -11.35
N LYS A 280 13.05 -7.70 -12.29
CA LYS A 280 13.00 -7.21 -13.69
C LYS A 280 11.96 -6.12 -13.93
N ASN A 281 10.75 -6.30 -13.40
CA ASN A 281 9.63 -5.40 -13.61
C ASN A 281 9.20 -4.79 -12.29
N ILE A 282 9.24 -3.46 -12.22
CA ILE A 282 8.81 -2.75 -11.02
C ILE A 282 7.74 -1.75 -11.43
N PHE A 283 6.60 -1.87 -10.78
CA PHE A 283 5.47 -0.94 -10.91
C PHE A 283 5.25 -0.24 -9.58
N ILE A 284 4.56 0.89 -9.60
CA ILE A 284 4.27 1.65 -8.37
C ILE A 284 2.78 1.92 -8.21
N TYR A 285 2.33 1.99 -6.96
CA TYR A 285 1.00 2.47 -6.61
C TYR A 285 1.08 3.43 -5.43
N SER A 286 0.33 4.53 -5.49
CA SER A 286 0.17 5.44 -4.35
C SER A 286 -1.29 5.78 -4.05
N VAL A 287 -1.63 6.02 -2.78
CA VAL A 287 -2.99 6.51 -2.45
C VAL A 287 -3.21 7.90 -3.03
N CYS A 288 -2.25 8.79 -2.81
CA CYS A 288 -2.33 10.15 -3.31
C CYS A 288 -1.11 10.49 -4.17
N ILE A 289 -1.33 11.31 -5.19
CA ILE A 289 -0.26 11.85 -6.02
C ILE A 289 -0.35 13.38 -6.08
N GLY A 290 0.79 14.04 -5.94
CA GLY A 290 0.88 15.49 -6.14
C GLY A 290 0.67 15.85 -7.61
N LEU A 291 0.20 17.07 -7.87
CA LEU A 291 0.08 17.58 -9.24
C LEU A 291 1.45 17.71 -9.93
N ALA A 292 1.42 17.67 -11.26
CA ALA A 292 2.58 18.06 -12.05
C ALA A 292 2.88 19.54 -11.81
N ARG A 293 4.15 19.91 -11.87
CA ARG A 293 4.54 21.30 -12.04
C ARG A 293 4.44 21.59 -13.53
N ASP A 294 3.88 22.74 -13.88
CA ASP A 294 3.93 23.27 -15.24
C ASP A 294 5.37 23.71 -15.58
#